data_AF-A0A7S4WDL1-F1
#
_entry.id   AF-A0A7S4WDL1-F1
#
_cell.length_a   1.000
_cell.length_b   1.000
_cell.length_c   1.000
_cell.angle_alpha   90.00
_cell.angle_beta   90.00
_cell.angle_gamma   90.00
#
_symmetry.space_group_name_H-M   'P 1'
#
loop_
_entity.id
_entity.type
_entity.pdbx_description
1 polymer ?
#
loop_
_entity_poly.entity_id
_entity_poly.type
_entity_poly.pdbx_seq_one_letter_code
_entity_poly.pdbx_strand_id
1 'polypeptide(L)'
;RVSGRVLCSPSPSRTSGRRHPAAMLSSALRSALTRGAAAGRSGRAFAAATAPMASPQKFGIYRYDPDQMAKPYLQEYTIDLKSCGPMILDALIKIKDEVDPTLTFRRSCREGICGSCAMNINGKNGLACLLYIEPSDKAIEIQPLPHTYVVKDLVPDLTNFYNQYKSIEPWLKRKDVKQKGDKEYFQSREDRAKLDGMYECILCACCMTSCPSYWWNPEYYLGPA
;
A
#
# COMPACT_ATOMS: atom_id res chain seq x y z
N ARG A 1 24.91 -4.06 -46.56
CA ARG A 1 24.17 -4.08 -47.86
C ARG A 1 23.20 -5.26 -47.73
N VAL A 2 21.88 -5.15 -47.62
CA VAL A 2 20.84 -4.31 -48.24
C VAL A 2 19.72 -4.15 -47.18
N SER A 3 19.51 -2.99 -46.54
CA SER A 3 18.59 -1.88 -46.87
C SER A 3 17.17 -2.28 -47.32
N GLY A 4 16.19 -2.16 -46.41
CA GLY A 4 14.76 -2.18 -46.71
C GLY A 4 13.99 -1.21 -45.81
N ARG A 5 13.87 0.05 -46.25
CA ARG A 5 13.06 1.11 -45.63
C ARG A 5 11.58 0.87 -45.93
N VAL A 6 10.71 0.98 -44.92
CA VAL A 6 9.27 1.21 -45.15
C VAL A 6 8.99 2.70 -44.92
N LEU A 7 8.63 3.37 -46.00
CA LEU A 7 8.25 4.78 -46.06
C LEU A 7 6.73 4.92 -45.89
N CYS A 8 6.30 5.78 -44.97
CA CYS A 8 4.96 6.36 -44.94
C CYS A 8 4.76 7.37 -46.09
N SER A 9 3.55 7.44 -46.65
CA SER A 9 3.02 8.58 -47.44
C SER A 9 1.47 8.48 -47.59
N PRO A 10 0.74 9.59 -47.92
CA PRO A 10 -0.50 9.98 -47.22
C PRO A 10 -1.80 10.12 -48.06
N SER A 11 -2.96 10.07 -47.37
CA SER A 11 -4.28 10.74 -47.58
C SER A 11 -5.08 10.54 -48.89
N PRO A 12 -6.43 10.65 -48.90
CA PRO A 12 -7.08 11.98 -48.90
C PRO A 12 -8.37 12.13 -48.06
N SER A 13 -8.68 13.39 -47.79
CA SER A 13 -9.86 13.96 -47.13
C SER A 13 -11.19 13.79 -47.87
N ARG A 14 -12.31 13.71 -47.13
CA ARG A 14 -13.61 14.26 -47.58
C ARG A 14 -14.51 14.69 -46.41
N THR A 15 -15.19 15.79 -46.66
CA THR A 15 -15.94 16.71 -45.80
C THR A 15 -17.44 16.42 -45.76
N SER A 16 -18.10 16.67 -44.63
CA SER A 16 -19.43 17.32 -44.47
C SER A 16 -19.81 17.23 -42.99
N GLY A 17 -20.14 18.27 -42.22
CA GLY A 17 -20.87 19.47 -42.56
C GLY A 17 -22.31 19.33 -42.05
N ARG A 18 -22.58 19.72 -40.78
CA ARG A 18 -23.90 20.16 -40.30
C ARG A 18 -23.73 20.98 -39.01
N ARG A 19 -24.00 22.29 -39.12
CA ARG A 19 -24.14 23.26 -38.04
C ARG A 19 -25.61 23.66 -37.89
N HIS A 20 -25.91 24.19 -36.70
CA HIS A 20 -26.97 25.15 -36.31
C HIS A 20 -28.11 24.60 -35.44
N PRO A 21 -28.78 25.45 -34.62
CA PRO A 21 -28.48 26.85 -34.25
C PRO A 21 -28.46 27.11 -32.73
N ALA A 22 -27.92 28.29 -32.39
CA ALA A 22 -28.11 28.96 -31.11
C ALA A 22 -29.50 29.62 -31.04
N ALA A 23 -30.08 29.71 -29.85
CA ALA A 23 -31.20 30.60 -29.54
C ALA A 23 -30.90 31.38 -28.26
N MET A 24 -31.00 32.70 -28.38
CA MET A 24 -30.96 33.69 -27.30
C MET A 24 -32.35 33.89 -26.66
N LEU A 25 -32.34 34.55 -25.49
CA LEU A 25 -33.34 35.46 -24.91
C LEU A 25 -34.20 34.98 -23.70
N SER A 26 -33.85 35.62 -22.58
CA SER A 26 -34.70 36.45 -21.70
C SER A 26 -35.64 35.88 -20.63
N SER A 27 -35.42 36.48 -19.45
CA SER A 27 -36.35 36.99 -18.43
C SER A 27 -37.28 36.03 -17.67
N ALA A 28 -36.94 35.89 -16.39
CA ALA A 28 -37.80 36.10 -15.22
C ALA A 28 -39.26 35.62 -15.28
N LEU A 29 -39.61 34.68 -14.39
CA LEU A 29 -40.84 34.82 -13.60
C LEU A 29 -40.76 34.09 -12.25
N ARG A 30 -41.52 34.67 -11.33
CA ARG A 30 -41.55 34.51 -9.86
C ARG A 30 -41.94 33.10 -9.37
N SER A 31 -41.31 32.75 -8.25
CA SER A 31 -41.86 32.18 -7.02
C SER A 31 -43.22 31.46 -7.07
N ALA A 32 -43.21 30.17 -6.77
CA ALA A 32 -44.33 29.47 -6.15
C ALA A 32 -43.80 28.48 -5.11
N LEU A 33 -44.11 28.78 -3.84
CA LEU A 33 -44.00 27.88 -2.69
C LEU A 33 -44.97 26.71 -2.86
N THR A 34 -44.50 25.47 -2.79
CA THR A 34 -45.29 24.36 -2.24
C THR A 34 -44.40 23.36 -1.50
N ARG A 35 -44.93 22.96 -0.35
CA ARG A 35 -44.41 22.07 0.71
C ARG A 35 -43.85 20.74 0.19
N GLY A 36 -42.81 20.22 0.86
CA GLY A 36 -42.58 18.77 0.89
C GLY A 36 -41.21 18.31 1.37
N ALA A 37 -41.22 17.44 2.39
CA ALA A 37 -40.17 16.53 2.83
C ALA A 37 -39.03 17.10 3.71
N ALA A 38 -39.26 16.98 5.03
CA ALA A 38 -38.22 16.86 6.03
C ALA A 38 -37.35 15.62 5.75
N ALA A 39 -36.09 15.83 5.38
CA ALA A 39 -35.08 14.77 5.34
C ALA A 39 -34.43 14.67 6.71
N GLY A 40 -34.97 13.77 7.55
CA GLY A 40 -34.35 13.38 8.81
C GLY A 40 -32.97 12.77 8.55
N ARG A 41 -31.92 13.41 9.08
CA ARG A 41 -30.59 12.80 9.18
C ARG A 41 -30.69 11.62 10.14
N SER A 42 -30.80 10.42 9.60
CA SER A 42 -30.58 9.18 10.35
C SER A 42 -29.08 9.10 10.66
N GLY A 43 -28.68 9.62 11.82
CA GLY A 43 -27.40 9.28 12.41
C GLY A 43 -27.43 7.80 12.77
N ARG A 44 -26.60 6.99 12.12
CA ARG A 44 -26.29 5.64 12.60
C ARG A 44 -25.59 5.79 13.95
N ALA A 45 -26.33 5.64 15.03
CA ALA A 45 -25.77 5.36 16.34
C ALA A 45 -25.03 4.02 16.23
N PHE A 46 -23.71 4.03 16.47
CA PHE A 46 -22.98 2.81 16.75
C PHE A 46 -23.49 2.29 18.09
N ALA A 47 -24.39 1.30 18.04
CA ALA A 47 -24.67 0.49 19.20
C ALA A 47 -23.36 -0.22 19.56
N ALA A 48 -22.76 0.19 20.69
CA ALA A 48 -21.69 -0.57 21.33
C ALA A 48 -22.30 -1.90 21.79
N ALA A 49 -22.28 -2.90 20.91
CA ALA A 49 -22.51 -4.27 21.29
C ALA A 49 -21.31 -4.68 22.15
N THR A 50 -21.53 -4.75 23.46
CA THR A 50 -20.65 -5.42 24.40
C THR A 50 -20.63 -6.90 24.08
N ALA A 51 -19.79 -7.28 23.11
CA ALA A 51 -19.44 -8.68 22.90
C ALA A 51 -18.79 -9.22 24.18
N PRO A 52 -19.06 -10.49 24.57
CA PRO A 52 -18.42 -11.10 25.72
C PRO A 52 -16.91 -11.10 25.51
N MET A 53 -16.18 -10.71 26.56
CA MET A 53 -14.73 -10.51 26.56
C MET A 53 -14.00 -11.62 25.80
N ALA A 54 -13.25 -11.22 24.77
CA ALA A 54 -12.56 -12.10 23.85
C ALA A 54 -11.76 -13.18 24.59
N SER A 55 -11.95 -14.44 24.16
CA SER A 55 -11.05 -15.55 24.42
C SER A 55 -9.61 -15.14 24.06
N PRO A 56 -8.59 -15.76 24.68
CA PRO A 56 -7.21 -15.51 24.27
C PRO A 56 -7.06 -15.86 22.79
N GLN A 57 -6.39 -14.98 22.05
CA GLN A 57 -6.19 -15.13 20.62
C GLN A 57 -4.94 -15.95 20.33
N LYS A 58 -5.05 -16.88 19.40
CA LYS A 58 -3.92 -17.67 18.90
C LYS A 58 -3.25 -16.97 17.72
N PHE A 59 -1.93 -17.01 17.68
CA PHE A 59 -1.10 -16.53 16.59
C PHE A 59 -0.20 -17.66 16.12
N GLY A 60 -0.31 -18.04 14.84
CA GLY A 60 0.63 -18.94 14.20
C GLY A 60 1.68 -18.11 13.49
N ILE A 61 2.92 -18.10 13.99
CA ILE A 61 3.99 -17.23 13.47
C ILE A 61 5.07 -18.08 12.82
N TYR A 62 5.45 -17.71 11.60
CA TYR A 62 6.56 -18.32 10.88
C TYR A 62 7.87 -18.11 11.64
N ARG A 63 8.59 -19.21 11.89
CA ARG A 63 9.89 -19.24 12.54
C ARG A 63 10.95 -19.83 11.62
N TYR A 64 12.10 -19.18 11.58
CA TYR A 64 13.28 -19.67 10.88
C TYR A 64 14.53 -19.06 11.50
N ASP A 65 15.50 -19.90 11.84
CA ASP A 65 16.80 -19.48 12.36
C ASP A 65 17.93 -20.01 11.45
N PRO A 66 18.66 -19.13 10.73
CA PRO A 66 19.74 -19.55 9.85
C PRO A 66 20.90 -20.22 10.62
N ASP A 67 21.12 -19.85 11.89
CA ASP A 67 22.24 -20.39 12.66
C ASP A 67 22.03 -21.87 13.03
N GLN A 68 20.78 -22.29 13.16
CA GLN A 68 20.42 -23.69 13.46
C GLN A 68 20.20 -24.51 12.19
N MET A 69 20.12 -23.87 11.01
CA MET A 69 19.83 -24.51 9.71
C MET A 69 18.58 -25.40 9.73
N ALA A 70 17.64 -25.13 10.64
CA ALA A 70 16.41 -25.91 10.78
C ALA A 70 15.41 -25.55 9.68
N LYS A 71 14.54 -26.49 9.32
CA LYS A 71 13.42 -26.22 8.41
C LYS A 71 12.49 -25.20 9.06
N PRO A 72 11.94 -24.24 8.28
CA PRO A 72 10.95 -23.32 8.80
C PRO A 72 9.71 -24.04 9.34
N TYR A 73 9.11 -23.48 10.37
CA TYR A 73 7.91 -24.03 11.00
C TYR A 73 6.99 -22.92 11.51
N LEU A 74 5.74 -23.28 11.79
CA LEU A 74 4.76 -22.38 12.38
C LEU A 74 4.73 -22.62 13.90
N GLN A 75 5.03 -21.60 14.69
CA GLN A 75 4.95 -21.65 16.14
C GLN A 75 3.65 -20.97 16.61
N GLU A 76 2.87 -21.67 17.45
CA GLU A 76 1.66 -21.11 18.04
C GLU A 76 1.97 -20.33 19.33
N TYR A 77 1.42 -19.13 19.44
CA TYR A 77 1.41 -18.30 20.65
C TYR A 77 -0.03 -17.96 21.02
N THR A 78 -0.34 -17.98 22.31
CA THR A 78 -1.67 -17.61 22.82
C THR A 78 -1.56 -16.34 23.64
N ILE A 79 -2.28 -15.29 23.26
CA ILE A 79 -2.20 -13.96 23.86
C ILE A 79 -3.56 -13.52 24.40
N ASP A 80 -3.59 -13.06 25.65
CA ASP A 80 -4.77 -12.41 26.23
C ASP A 80 -4.92 -10.99 25.69
N LEU A 81 -5.95 -10.79 24.86
CA LEU A 81 -6.25 -9.51 24.21
C LEU A 81 -6.65 -8.40 25.19
N LYS A 82 -7.04 -8.71 26.43
CA LYS A 82 -7.30 -7.69 27.46
C LYS A 82 -6.03 -6.95 27.89
N SER A 83 -4.88 -7.59 27.72
CA SER A 83 -3.55 -7.10 28.11
C SER A 83 -2.66 -6.79 26.90
N CYS A 84 -3.25 -6.67 25.71
CA CYS A 84 -2.57 -6.43 24.46
C CYS A 84 -3.17 -5.21 23.76
N GLY A 85 -2.34 -4.43 23.07
CA GLY A 85 -2.84 -3.41 22.16
C GLY A 85 -3.63 -4.01 21.00
N PRO A 86 -4.44 -3.20 20.30
CA PRO A 86 -5.39 -3.69 19.31
C PRO A 86 -4.73 -4.09 17.98
N MET A 87 -3.45 -3.75 17.74
CA MET A 87 -2.80 -3.98 16.45
C MET A 87 -1.99 -5.28 16.44
N ILE A 88 -1.82 -5.88 15.25
CA ILE A 88 -0.97 -7.06 15.06
C ILE A 88 0.46 -6.81 15.59
N LEU A 89 1.00 -5.60 15.38
CA LEU A 89 2.32 -5.24 15.89
C LEU A 89 2.38 -5.26 17.42
N ASP A 90 1.31 -4.91 18.13
CA ASP A 90 1.28 -4.95 19.59
C ASP A 90 1.39 -6.38 20.10
N ALA A 91 0.70 -7.32 19.45
CA ALA A 91 0.81 -8.75 19.75
C ALA A 91 2.23 -9.29 19.50
N LEU A 92 2.86 -8.92 18.38
CA LEU A 92 4.24 -9.33 18.07
C LEU A 92 5.24 -8.82 19.10
N ILE A 93 5.09 -7.56 19.54
CA ILE A 93 5.94 -6.96 20.58
C ILE A 93 5.70 -7.66 21.91
N LYS A 94 4.44 -7.89 22.30
CA LYS A 94 4.10 -8.60 23.54
C LYS A 94 4.68 -10.02 23.56
N ILE A 95 4.54 -10.76 22.46
CA ILE A 95 5.15 -12.10 22.32
C ILE A 95 6.66 -12.00 22.52
N LYS A 96 7.32 -11.03 21.87
CA LYS A 96 8.77 -10.88 22.00
C LYS A 96 9.21 -10.52 23.42
N ASP A 97 8.50 -9.59 24.06
CA ASP A 97 8.93 -9.03 25.34
C ASP A 97 8.60 -9.96 26.52
N GLU A 98 7.50 -10.73 26.43
CA GLU A 98 6.97 -11.50 27.57
C GLU A 98 7.01 -13.03 27.38
N VAL A 99 7.09 -13.54 26.15
CA VAL A 99 6.93 -14.97 25.86
C VAL A 99 8.16 -15.59 25.21
N ASP A 100 8.62 -15.03 24.08
CA ASP A 100 9.77 -15.52 23.32
C ASP A 100 10.63 -14.36 22.78
N PRO A 101 11.72 -13.99 23.48
CA PRO A 101 12.61 -12.91 23.06
C PRO A 101 13.39 -13.22 21.77
N THR A 102 13.40 -14.47 21.29
CA THR A 102 14.09 -14.85 20.05
C THR A 102 13.32 -14.44 18.79
N LEU A 103 12.01 -14.15 18.91
CA LEU A 103 11.18 -13.73 17.79
C LEU A 103 11.72 -12.44 17.15
N THR A 104 11.97 -12.49 15.84
CA THR A 104 12.60 -11.40 15.10
C THR A 104 11.68 -10.84 14.01
N PHE A 105 11.50 -9.51 14.00
CA PHE A 105 10.71 -8.79 12.99
C PHE A 105 11.17 -7.32 12.90
N ARG A 106 10.87 -6.66 11.76
CA ARG A 106 11.17 -5.24 11.56
C ARG A 106 9.99 -4.36 11.99
N ARG A 107 10.29 -3.26 12.69
CA ARG A 107 9.32 -2.25 13.15
C ARG A 107 10.03 -0.93 13.48
N SER A 108 9.32 0.18 13.31
CA SER A 108 9.79 1.52 13.69
C SER A 108 8.65 2.45 14.13
N CYS A 109 7.94 3.10 13.19
CA CYS A 109 7.04 4.24 13.48
C CYS A 109 5.84 3.89 14.40
N ARG A 110 5.05 2.87 14.02
CA ARG A 110 3.75 2.45 14.58
C ARG A 110 2.50 3.18 14.04
N GLU A 111 2.66 4.13 13.13
CA GLU A 111 1.57 4.86 12.48
C GLU A 111 1.52 4.68 10.95
N GLY A 112 2.19 3.65 10.44
CA GLY A 112 2.06 3.23 9.04
C GLY A 112 2.84 4.03 8.01
N ILE A 113 3.80 4.86 8.44
CA ILE A 113 4.55 5.74 7.51
C ILE A 113 5.90 5.19 7.06
N CYS A 114 6.58 4.38 7.88
CA CYS A 114 7.95 3.91 7.57
C CYS A 114 8.01 2.67 6.66
N GLY A 115 6.90 1.97 6.45
CA GLY A 115 6.85 0.72 5.67
C GLY A 115 7.56 -0.51 6.27
N SER A 116 8.27 -0.38 7.40
CA SER A 116 9.18 -1.44 7.89
C SER A 116 8.49 -2.72 8.39
N CYS A 117 7.25 -2.64 8.87
CA CYS A 117 6.52 -3.79 9.45
C CYS A 117 5.59 -4.49 8.44
N ALA A 118 5.98 -4.45 7.16
CA ALA A 118 5.29 -5.17 6.10
C ALA A 118 5.50 -6.67 6.26
N MET A 119 4.40 -7.43 6.26
CA MET A 119 4.39 -8.89 6.37
C MET A 119 3.07 -9.43 5.81
N ASN A 120 2.96 -10.76 5.71
CA ASN A 120 1.72 -11.41 5.29
C ASN A 120 0.93 -11.87 6.52
N ILE A 121 -0.30 -11.40 6.66
CA ILE A 121 -1.20 -11.66 7.78
C ILE A 121 -2.48 -12.28 7.20
N ASN A 122 -2.78 -13.52 7.58
CA ASN A 122 -3.90 -14.30 7.05
C ASN A 122 -3.94 -14.33 5.51
N GLY A 123 -2.79 -14.50 4.86
CA GLY A 123 -2.68 -14.58 3.40
C GLY A 123 -2.62 -13.22 2.70
N LYS A 124 -2.78 -12.10 3.41
CA LYS A 124 -2.75 -10.74 2.83
C LYS A 124 -1.55 -9.94 3.30
N ASN A 125 -0.87 -9.27 2.37
CA ASN A 125 0.23 -8.37 2.71
C ASN A 125 -0.33 -7.09 3.33
N GLY A 126 0.28 -6.65 4.42
CA GLY A 126 -0.10 -5.41 5.08
C GLY A 126 0.92 -4.96 6.13
N LEU A 127 0.65 -3.81 6.73
CA LEU A 127 1.48 -3.25 7.79
C LEU A 127 0.94 -3.71 9.13
N ALA A 128 1.74 -4.46 9.90
CA ALA A 128 1.32 -4.97 11.21
C ALA A 128 0.87 -3.87 12.18
N CYS A 129 1.40 -2.65 12.05
CA CYS A 129 1.02 -1.51 12.89
C CYS A 129 -0.34 -0.87 12.56
N LEU A 130 -0.92 -1.15 11.39
CA LEU A 130 -2.22 -0.61 10.98
C LEU A 130 -3.32 -1.67 10.94
N LEU A 131 -2.95 -2.95 11.01
CA LEU A 131 -3.90 -4.05 10.98
C LEU A 131 -4.36 -4.37 12.40
N TYR A 132 -5.67 -4.27 12.61
CA TYR A 132 -6.33 -4.66 13.84
C TYR A 132 -6.28 -6.16 14.02
N ILE A 133 -6.16 -6.60 15.26
CA ILE A 133 -6.43 -7.97 15.67
C ILE A 133 -7.94 -8.16 15.58
N GLU A 134 -8.38 -8.99 14.65
CA GLU A 134 -9.77 -9.44 14.55
C GLU A 134 -9.89 -10.79 15.29
N PRO A 135 -10.46 -10.83 16.51
CA PRO A 135 -10.45 -12.04 17.32
C PRO A 135 -11.30 -13.14 16.67
N SER A 136 -10.77 -14.36 16.65
CA SER A 136 -11.49 -15.53 16.15
C SER A 136 -10.99 -16.83 16.80
N ASP A 137 -11.77 -17.90 16.68
CA ASP A 137 -11.35 -19.23 17.15
C ASP A 137 -10.15 -19.80 16.36
N LYS A 138 -9.87 -19.24 15.18
CA LYS A 138 -8.73 -19.62 14.34
C LYS A 138 -7.49 -18.84 14.74
N ALA A 139 -6.33 -19.48 14.61
CA ALA A 139 -5.07 -18.78 14.74
C ALA A 139 -4.91 -17.74 13.63
N ILE A 140 -4.46 -16.54 14.00
CA ILE A 140 -4.02 -15.53 13.04
C ILE A 140 -2.64 -15.96 12.54
N GLU A 141 -2.55 -16.26 11.25
CA GLU A 141 -1.29 -16.69 10.64
C GLU A 141 -0.47 -15.47 10.21
N ILE A 142 0.80 -15.44 10.63
CA ILE A 142 1.76 -14.37 10.30
C ILE A 142 2.98 -14.99 9.65
N GLN A 143 3.20 -14.60 8.40
CA GLN A 143 4.28 -15.06 7.54
C GLN A 143 5.14 -13.85 7.10
N PRO A 144 6.42 -14.04 6.75
CA PRO A 144 7.20 -13.00 6.07
C PRO A 144 6.55 -12.62 4.73
N LEU A 145 7.03 -11.54 4.11
CA LEU A 145 6.54 -11.17 2.77
C LEU A 145 6.76 -12.32 1.77
N PRO A 146 5.75 -12.68 0.95
CA PRO A 146 5.82 -13.87 0.09
C PRO A 146 6.93 -13.80 -0.94
N HIS A 147 7.46 -14.96 -1.32
CA HIS A 147 8.47 -15.11 -2.38
C HIS A 147 9.72 -14.23 -2.19
N THR A 148 10.12 -14.03 -0.93
CA THR A 148 11.40 -13.40 -0.57
C THR A 148 12.29 -14.41 0.13
N TYR A 149 13.61 -14.23 0.02
CA TYR A 149 14.54 -14.96 0.88
C TYR A 149 14.37 -14.45 2.31
N VAL A 150 14.25 -15.37 3.27
CA VAL A 150 14.06 -15.01 4.68
C VAL A 150 15.41 -14.98 5.38
N VAL A 151 15.74 -13.86 6.01
CA VAL A 151 16.96 -13.71 6.81
C VAL A 151 16.79 -14.42 8.16
N LYS A 152 15.71 -14.12 8.88
CA LYS A 152 15.32 -14.76 10.15
C LYS A 152 13.85 -14.45 10.45
N ASP A 153 13.07 -15.43 10.87
CA ASP A 153 11.65 -15.29 11.23
C ASP A 153 10.85 -14.44 10.22
N LEU A 154 10.35 -13.27 10.62
CA LEU A 154 9.53 -12.38 9.79
C LEU A 154 10.35 -11.32 9.04
N VAL A 155 11.68 -11.50 8.93
CA VAL A 155 12.58 -10.55 8.31
C VAL A 155 12.96 -11.01 6.90
N PRO A 156 12.34 -10.46 5.84
CA PRO A 156 12.72 -10.77 4.47
C PRO A 156 13.99 -10.01 4.07
N ASP A 157 14.72 -10.57 3.10
CA ASP A 157 15.74 -9.87 2.35
C ASP A 157 15.08 -9.00 1.27
N LEU A 158 15.32 -7.68 1.36
CA LEU A 158 14.79 -6.67 0.43
C LEU A 158 15.89 -6.09 -0.47
N THR A 159 17.05 -6.74 -0.57
CA THR A 159 18.20 -6.27 -1.35
C THR A 159 17.83 -6.07 -2.83
N ASN A 160 17.16 -7.04 -3.46
CA ASN A 160 16.72 -6.90 -4.86
C ASN A 160 15.77 -5.72 -5.04
N PHE A 161 14.79 -5.57 -4.14
CA PHE A 161 13.82 -4.47 -4.17
C PHE A 161 14.52 -3.10 -4.14
N TYR A 162 15.48 -2.89 -3.25
CA TYR A 162 16.23 -1.63 -3.19
C TYR A 162 17.19 -1.44 -4.38
N ASN A 163 17.78 -2.51 -4.89
CA ASN A 163 18.63 -2.44 -6.08
C ASN A 163 17.83 -2.03 -7.33
N GLN A 164 16.61 -2.56 -7.50
CA GLN A 164 15.69 -2.15 -8.57
C GLN A 164 15.26 -0.70 -8.41
N TYR A 165 14.89 -0.26 -7.20
CA TYR A 165 14.56 1.14 -6.94
C TYR A 165 15.74 2.08 -7.25
N LYS A 166 16.98 1.66 -6.97
CA LYS A 166 18.17 2.44 -7.36
C LYS A 166 18.34 2.52 -8.89
N SER A 167 17.97 1.47 -9.62
CA SER A 167 18.15 1.39 -11.08
C SER A 167 17.32 2.40 -11.88
N ILE A 168 16.17 2.84 -11.34
CA ILE A 168 15.33 3.87 -11.98
C ILE A 168 15.86 5.29 -11.77
N GLU A 169 16.95 5.43 -11.01
CA GLU A 169 17.60 6.70 -10.69
C GLU A 169 16.61 7.75 -10.13
N PRO A 170 16.02 7.51 -8.94
CA PRO A 170 14.86 8.23 -8.42
C PRO A 170 15.22 9.59 -7.80
N TRP A 171 15.86 10.44 -8.60
CA TRP A 171 16.19 11.82 -8.24
C TRP A 171 15.85 12.78 -9.37
N LEU A 172 15.73 14.08 -9.03
CA LEU A 172 15.41 15.10 -10.00
C LEU A 172 16.56 15.29 -11.00
N LYS A 173 16.32 15.01 -12.28
CA LYS A 173 17.28 15.22 -13.37
C LYS A 173 16.91 16.49 -14.15
N ARG A 174 17.84 17.43 -14.26
CA ARG A 174 17.68 18.68 -15.03
C ARG A 174 18.87 18.88 -15.96
N LYS A 175 18.60 19.52 -17.10
CA LYS A 175 19.66 19.96 -18.02
C LYS A 175 20.31 21.25 -17.53
N ASP A 176 19.52 22.11 -16.90
CA ASP A 176 19.89 23.37 -16.26
C ASP A 176 20.07 23.16 -14.75
N VAL A 177 21.29 23.37 -14.25
CA VAL A 177 21.60 23.24 -12.82
C VAL A 177 21.73 24.63 -12.22
N LYS A 178 20.94 24.91 -11.18
CA LYS A 178 21.01 26.15 -10.42
C LYS A 178 22.32 26.31 -9.66
N GLN A 179 22.79 27.54 -9.59
CA GLN A 179 23.92 27.93 -8.77
C GLN A 179 23.47 28.35 -7.38
N LYS A 180 24.43 28.38 -6.45
CA LYS A 180 24.20 28.85 -5.08
C LYS A 180 23.74 30.31 -5.12
N GLY A 181 22.52 30.57 -4.63
CA GLY A 181 21.90 31.90 -4.64
C GLY A 181 20.69 32.04 -5.59
N ASP A 182 20.49 31.08 -6.48
CA ASP A 182 19.29 31.04 -7.34
C ASP A 182 18.03 30.75 -6.51
N LYS A 183 16.88 31.27 -6.97
CA LYS A 183 15.56 31.01 -6.36
C LYS A 183 15.12 29.56 -6.54
N GLU A 184 14.03 29.15 -5.91
CA GLU A 184 13.38 27.84 -6.07
C GLU A 184 12.90 27.58 -7.52
N TYR A 185 12.75 26.32 -7.91
CA TYR A 185 12.17 25.99 -9.23
C TYR A 185 10.65 26.23 -9.18
N PHE A 186 10.15 26.99 -10.15
CA PHE A 186 8.71 27.19 -10.26
C PHE A 186 8.02 25.87 -10.65
N GLN A 187 7.00 25.51 -9.89
CA GLN A 187 6.06 24.43 -10.20
C GLN A 187 4.64 24.97 -9.97
N SER A 188 3.76 24.85 -10.97
CA SER A 188 2.36 25.22 -10.83
C SER A 188 1.63 24.27 -9.86
N ARG A 189 0.49 24.68 -9.32
CA ARG A 189 -0.31 23.79 -8.45
C ARG A 189 -0.82 22.59 -9.24
N GLU A 190 -1.20 22.82 -10.49
CA GLU A 190 -1.67 21.80 -11.42
C GLU A 190 -0.58 20.77 -11.73
N ASP A 191 0.68 21.19 -11.91
CA ASP A 191 1.80 20.27 -12.12
C ASP A 191 2.19 19.51 -10.85
N ARG A 192 2.10 20.14 -9.67
CA ARG A 192 2.36 19.47 -8.40
C ARG A 192 1.31 18.38 -8.13
N ALA A 193 0.04 18.65 -8.43
CA ALA A 193 -1.05 17.70 -8.23
C ALA A 193 -0.89 16.42 -9.05
N LYS A 194 -0.17 16.46 -10.19
CA LYS A 194 0.15 15.26 -10.97
C LYS A 194 0.97 14.22 -10.21
N LEU A 195 1.64 14.60 -9.11
CA LEU A 195 2.43 13.68 -8.29
C LEU A 195 1.60 12.97 -7.22
N ASP A 196 0.40 13.47 -6.92
CA ASP A 196 -0.47 12.89 -5.89
C ASP A 196 -0.87 11.45 -6.26
N GLY A 197 -0.79 10.55 -5.29
CA GLY A 197 -0.94 9.11 -5.46
C GLY A 197 0.33 8.35 -5.86
N MET A 198 1.45 9.05 -6.12
CA MET A 198 2.74 8.44 -6.45
C MET A 198 3.80 8.66 -5.37
N TYR A 199 4.01 9.90 -4.91
CA TYR A 199 5.08 10.20 -3.93
C TYR A 199 4.78 9.68 -2.52
N GLU A 200 3.53 9.29 -2.26
CA GLU A 200 3.07 8.72 -0.99
C GLU A 200 3.55 7.27 -0.79
N CYS A 201 4.20 6.66 -1.80
CA CYS A 201 4.82 5.35 -1.66
C CYS A 201 5.86 5.34 -0.52
N ILE A 202 5.63 4.49 0.48
CA ILE A 202 6.50 4.32 1.66
C ILE A 202 7.53 3.18 1.49
N LEU A 203 7.66 2.64 0.29
CA LEU A 203 8.59 1.54 -0.05
C LEU A 203 8.47 0.31 0.89
N CYS A 204 7.25 -0.09 1.23
CA CYS A 204 7.00 -1.23 2.13
C CYS A 204 7.08 -2.61 1.45
N ALA A 205 7.20 -2.67 0.12
CA ALA A 205 7.23 -3.88 -0.69
C ALA A 205 5.98 -4.79 -0.64
N CYS A 206 4.87 -4.37 0.00
CA CYS A 206 3.63 -5.15 0.03
C CYS A 206 3.08 -5.42 -1.38
N CYS A 207 3.04 -4.42 -2.25
CA CYS A 207 2.55 -4.55 -3.63
C CYS A 207 3.46 -5.47 -4.46
N MET A 208 4.78 -5.31 -4.33
CA MET A 208 5.79 -6.16 -4.99
C MET A 208 5.54 -7.63 -4.69
N THR A 209 5.44 -7.95 -3.41
CA THR A 209 5.33 -9.32 -2.91
C THR A 209 3.90 -9.84 -2.88
N SER A 210 2.92 -9.05 -3.34
CA SER A 210 1.57 -9.53 -3.67
C SER A 210 1.43 -9.92 -5.14
N CYS A 211 2.41 -9.58 -5.99
CA CYS A 211 2.32 -9.73 -7.43
C CYS A 211 2.96 -11.06 -7.87
N PRO A 212 2.17 -12.03 -8.40
CA PRO A 212 2.72 -13.29 -8.89
C PRO A 212 3.74 -13.11 -10.02
N SER A 213 3.58 -12.09 -10.87
CA SER A 213 4.56 -11.81 -11.92
C SER A 213 5.95 -11.49 -11.34
N TYR A 214 6.00 -10.80 -10.21
CA TYR A 214 7.24 -10.51 -9.51
C TYR A 214 7.79 -11.73 -8.78
N TRP A 215 6.93 -12.62 -8.27
CA TRP A 215 7.35 -13.89 -7.67
C TRP A 215 8.11 -14.78 -8.67
N TRP A 216 7.63 -14.82 -9.92
CA TRP A 216 8.21 -15.68 -10.94
C TRP A 216 9.45 -15.08 -11.60
N ASN A 217 9.48 -13.75 -11.78
CA ASN A 217 10.53 -13.09 -12.56
C ASN A 217 11.05 -11.82 -11.88
N PRO A 218 11.54 -11.89 -10.62
CA PRO A 218 11.99 -10.72 -9.88
C PRO A 218 13.24 -10.07 -10.49
N GLU A 219 13.97 -10.79 -11.35
CA GLU A 219 15.17 -10.30 -12.03
C GLU A 219 14.84 -9.38 -13.22
N TYR A 220 13.69 -9.62 -13.87
CA TYR A 220 13.32 -8.99 -15.13
C TYR A 220 12.16 -8.00 -14.99
N TYR A 221 11.17 -8.34 -14.17
CA TYR A 221 10.05 -7.47 -13.90
C TYR A 221 10.39 -6.56 -12.73
N LEU A 222 10.41 -5.25 -12.97
CA LEU A 222 10.72 -4.24 -11.96
C LEU A 222 9.69 -4.19 -10.82
N GLY A 223 8.49 -4.72 -11.04
CA GLY A 223 7.42 -4.70 -10.05
C GLY A 223 6.58 -3.42 -10.06
N PRO A 224 5.54 -3.38 -9.21
CA PRO A 224 4.60 -2.26 -9.12
C PRO A 224 5.05 -1.05 -8.28
N ALA A 225 6.06 -1.17 -7.41
CA ALA A 225 6.54 -0.07 -6.55
C ALA A 225 7.62 0.75 -7.26
#